data_AF-A0AAN8F970-F1
#
_entry.id   AF-A0AAN8F970-F1
#
_cell.length_a   1.000
_cell.length_b   1.000
_cell.length_c   1.000
_cell.angle_alpha   90.00
_cell.angle_beta   90.00
_cell.angle_gamma   90.00
#
_symmetry.space_group_name_H-M   'P 1'
#
loop_
_entity.id
_entity.type
_entity.pdbx_description
1 polymer ?
#
loop_
_entity_poly.entity_id
_entity_poly.type
_entity_poly.pdbx_seq_one_letter_code
_entity_poly.pdbx_strand_id
1 'polypeptide(L)'
;MIAEKTYEARIRIKNWLDHLDHREDHECDETCDGKDAFAYLESNLLPTIERLLRLSSTPWLSSNRMTWCDLLVCCLFNPIIYHCPRLFDKYPNVFLHNKRIASMDEFAGFLYKIRERRYSQ
;
A
#
# COMPACT_ATOMS: atom_id res chain seq x y z
N MET A 1 12.37 9.14 -8.08
CA MET A 1 11.32 8.39 -8.85
C MET A 1 10.26 7.83 -7.91
N ILE A 2 9.02 7.53 -8.36
CA ILE A 2 8.00 6.96 -7.45
C ILE A 2 8.42 5.61 -6.86
N ALA A 3 9.13 4.80 -7.65
CA ALA A 3 9.72 3.54 -7.22
C ALA A 3 10.70 3.73 -6.04
N GLU A 4 11.60 4.71 -6.16
CA GLU A 4 12.58 5.05 -5.13
C GLU A 4 11.90 5.52 -3.83
N LYS A 5 10.94 6.44 -3.93
CA LYS A 5 10.17 6.88 -2.75
C LYS A 5 9.36 5.76 -2.09
N THR A 6 8.82 4.84 -2.89
CA THR A 6 8.09 3.67 -2.39
C THR A 6 9.04 2.72 -1.68
N TYR A 7 10.25 2.51 -2.22
CA TYR A 7 11.29 1.71 -1.60
C TYR A 7 11.78 2.33 -0.29
N GLU A 8 12.11 3.62 -0.28
CA GLU A 8 12.48 4.37 0.92
C GLU A 8 11.40 4.26 2.00
N ALA A 9 10.14 4.44 1.62
CA ALA A 9 9.01 4.26 2.55
C ALA A 9 9.01 2.85 3.14
N ARG A 10 9.13 1.81 2.30
CA ARG A 10 9.17 0.42 2.77
C ARG A 10 10.28 0.17 3.80
N ILE A 11 11.47 0.73 3.58
CA ILE A 11 12.57 0.63 4.54
C ILE A 11 12.25 1.40 5.82
N ARG A 12 11.72 2.62 5.70
CA ARG A 12 11.43 3.50 6.83
C ARG A 12 10.38 2.93 7.78
N ILE A 13 9.34 2.29 7.25
CA ILE A 13 8.24 1.71 8.03
C ILE A 13 8.35 0.18 8.19
N LYS A 14 9.51 -0.40 7.91
CA LYS A 14 9.71 -1.86 7.92
C LYS A 14 9.32 -2.49 9.25
N ASN A 15 9.77 -1.92 10.38
CA ASN A 15 9.51 -2.47 11.70
C ASN A 15 8.01 -2.47 12.02
N TRP A 16 7.30 -1.39 11.69
CA TRP A 16 5.85 -1.35 11.79
C TRP A 16 5.15 -2.36 10.87
N LEU A 17 5.64 -2.58 9.64
CA LEU A 17 5.10 -3.62 8.76
C LEU A 17 5.31 -5.04 9.33
N ASP A 18 6.48 -5.31 9.89
CA ASP A 18 6.78 -6.59 10.55
C ASP A 18 5.91 -6.79 11.81
N HIS A 19 5.62 -5.72 12.54
CA HIS A 19 4.65 -5.69 13.65
C HIS A 19 3.22 -6.03 13.19
N LEU A 20 2.73 -5.42 12.11
CA LEU A 20 1.39 -5.71 11.56
C LEU A 20 1.23 -7.19 11.20
N ASP A 21 2.28 -7.79 10.64
CA ASP A 21 2.29 -9.19 10.22
C ASP A 21 2.52 -10.19 11.35
N HIS A 22 2.64 -9.73 12.61
CA HIS A 22 2.87 -10.56 13.80
C HIS A 22 4.00 -11.58 13.58
N ARG A 23 5.09 -11.17 12.92
CA ARG A 23 6.22 -12.09 12.70
C ARG A 23 6.77 -12.52 14.07
N GLU A 24 6.89 -13.83 14.29
CA GLU A 24 7.28 -14.41 15.58
C GLU A 24 8.64 -13.90 16.09
N ASP A 25 9.54 -13.49 15.19
CA ASP A 25 10.88 -12.96 15.50
C ASP A 25 10.92 -11.42 15.61
N HIS A 26 9.78 -10.73 15.64
CA HIS A 26 9.76 -9.27 15.71
C HIS A 26 9.82 -8.75 17.15
N GLU A 27 10.95 -8.15 17.53
CA GLU A 27 11.07 -7.37 18.77
C GLU A 27 10.37 -6.01 18.59
N CYS A 28 9.21 -5.83 19.24
CA CYS A 28 8.49 -4.56 19.26
C CYS A 28 9.35 -3.46 19.91
N ASP A 29 9.80 -2.48 19.12
CA ASP A 29 10.54 -1.31 19.57
C ASP A 29 9.74 0.01 19.37
N GLU A 30 10.33 1.14 19.71
CA GLU A 30 9.74 2.47 19.58
C GLU A 30 9.38 2.85 18.12
N THR A 31 9.89 2.13 17.13
CA THR A 31 9.63 2.38 15.70
C THR A 31 8.43 1.60 15.14
N CYS A 32 7.74 0.86 16.01
CA CYS A 32 6.53 0.08 15.68
C CYS A 32 5.23 0.89 15.85
N ASP A 33 5.31 2.21 15.98
CA ASP A 33 4.12 3.06 16.12
C ASP A 33 3.42 3.29 14.76
N GLY A 34 2.18 2.82 14.68
CA GLY A 34 1.32 3.07 13.52
C GLY A 34 1.04 4.55 13.28
N LYS A 35 1.05 5.42 14.31
CA LYS A 35 0.82 6.85 14.13
C LYS A 35 1.94 7.51 13.32
N ASP A 36 3.19 7.20 13.66
CA ASP A 36 4.36 7.73 12.95
C ASP A 36 4.42 7.19 11.51
N ALA A 37 4.14 5.90 11.33
CA ALA A 37 4.07 5.30 10.01
C ALA A 37 2.95 5.94 9.14
N PHE A 38 1.76 6.15 9.71
CA PHE A 38 0.67 6.84 9.02
C PHE A 38 1.05 8.27 8.66
N ALA A 39 1.57 9.04 9.61
CA ALA A 39 2.00 10.42 9.37
C ALA A 39 3.06 10.50 8.26
N TYR A 40 4.01 9.56 8.24
CA TYR A 40 5.02 9.49 7.19
C TYR A 40 4.39 9.21 5.82
N LEU A 41 3.52 8.20 5.71
CA LEU A 41 2.85 7.84 4.46
C LEU A 41 1.95 8.96 3.94
N GLU A 42 1.15 9.58 4.81
CA GLU A 42 0.30 10.73 4.48
C GLU A 42 1.13 11.94 4.05
N SER A 43 2.33 12.14 4.60
CA SER A 43 3.17 13.29 4.24
C SER A 43 4.00 13.08 2.96
N ASN A 44 4.34 11.84 2.62
CA ASN A 44 5.38 11.57 1.60
C ASN A 44 4.90 10.79 0.38
N LEU A 45 3.84 9.99 0.49
CA LEU A 45 3.54 8.99 -0.53
C LEU A 45 2.06 8.94 -0.95
N LEU A 46 1.14 8.83 0.02
CA LEU A 46 -0.29 8.65 -0.25
C LEU A 46 -0.90 9.77 -1.10
N PRO A 47 -0.71 11.09 -0.79
CA PRO A 47 -1.28 12.15 -1.61
C PRO A 47 -0.73 12.20 -3.03
N THR A 48 0.55 11.88 -3.19
CA THR A 48 1.21 11.88 -4.50
C THR A 48 0.69 10.75 -5.38
N ILE A 49 0.61 9.53 -4.85
CA ILE A 49 0.08 8.37 -5.59
C ILE A 49 -1.39 8.57 -5.91
N GLU A 50 -2.19 9.01 -4.93
CA GLU A 50 -3.61 9.32 -5.13
C GLU A 50 -3.81 10.34 -6.26
N ARG A 51 -3.02 11.42 -6.26
CA ARG A 51 -3.06 12.43 -7.32
C ARG A 51 -2.67 11.85 -8.68
N LEU A 52 -1.62 11.04 -8.76
CA LEU A 52 -1.18 10.43 -10.02
C LEU A 52 -2.24 9.51 -10.60
N LEU A 53 -2.83 8.63 -9.78
CA LEU A 53 -3.88 7.73 -10.21
C LEU A 53 -5.14 8.49 -10.64
N ARG A 54 -5.52 9.55 -9.91
CA ARG A 54 -6.67 10.40 -10.27
C ARG A 54 -6.50 11.13 -11.60
N LEU A 55 -5.28 11.55 -11.93
CA LEU A 55 -4.99 12.29 -13.16
C LEU A 55 -4.68 11.36 -14.35
N SER A 56 -4.41 10.08 -14.09
CA SER A 56 -4.09 9.12 -15.13
C SER A 56 -5.31 8.85 -16.01
N SER A 57 -5.12 8.89 -17.33
CA SER A 57 -6.11 8.43 -18.31
C SER A 57 -6.15 6.90 -18.43
N THR A 58 -5.30 6.22 -17.67
CA THR A 58 -5.14 4.77 -17.70
C THR A 58 -5.22 4.22 -16.28
N PRO A 59 -5.46 2.92 -16.11
CA PRO A 59 -5.49 2.31 -14.79
C PRO A 59 -4.14 2.34 -14.04
N TRP A 60 -3.02 2.67 -14.71
CA TRP A 60 -1.64 2.49 -14.20
C TRP A 60 -0.99 3.81 -13.78
N LEU A 61 0.09 3.71 -13.00
CA LEU A 61 0.76 4.85 -12.39
C LEU A 61 1.56 5.72 -13.38
N SER A 62 2.19 5.13 -14.39
CA SER A 62 3.19 5.85 -15.20
C SER A 62 3.21 5.51 -16.69
N SER A 63 2.33 4.62 -17.17
CA SER A 63 2.33 4.16 -18.56
C SER A 63 0.93 3.70 -18.99
N ASN A 64 0.76 3.32 -20.25
CA ASN A 64 -0.46 2.69 -20.76
C ASN A 64 -0.60 1.20 -20.39
N ARG A 65 0.42 0.63 -19.74
CA ARG A 65 0.46 -0.74 -19.23
C ARG A 65 0.99 -0.78 -17.81
N MET A 66 0.72 -1.89 -17.12
CA MET A 66 1.31 -2.17 -15.81
C MET A 66 2.84 -2.20 -15.89
N THR A 67 3.48 -1.68 -14.87
CA THR A 67 4.92 -1.64 -14.71
C THR A 67 5.31 -2.10 -13.30
N TRP A 68 6.62 -2.25 -13.08
CA TRP A 68 7.15 -2.51 -11.74
C TRP A 68 6.79 -1.44 -10.70
N CYS A 69 6.47 -0.21 -11.12
CA CYS A 69 6.01 0.82 -10.18
C CYS A 69 4.68 0.45 -9.53
N ASP A 70 3.75 -0.10 -10.32
CA ASP A 70 2.43 -0.54 -9.84
C ASP A 70 2.59 -1.70 -8.84
N LEU A 71 3.51 -2.64 -9.13
CA LEU A 71 3.82 -3.75 -8.23
C LEU A 71 4.51 -3.32 -6.94
N LEU A 72 5.43 -2.35 -7.00
CA LEU A 72 6.06 -1.80 -5.79
C LEU A 72 5.04 -1.14 -4.85
N VAL A 73 4.10 -0.39 -5.41
CA VAL A 73 2.99 0.20 -4.66
C VAL A 73 2.12 -0.89 -4.03
N CYS A 74 1.81 -1.96 -4.77
CA CYS A 74 1.08 -3.12 -4.23
C CYS A 74 1.82 -3.84 -3.10
N CYS A 75 3.11 -4.10 -3.26
CA CYS A 75 3.91 -4.76 -2.24
C CYS A 75 4.01 -3.93 -0.95
N LEU A 76 3.98 -2.61 -1.04
CA LEU A 76 3.97 -1.73 0.13
C LEU A 76 2.58 -1.65 0.78
N PHE A 77 1.54 -1.37 0.00
CA PHE A 77 0.24 -1.02 0.56
C PHE A 77 -0.69 -2.19 0.78
N ASN A 78 -0.58 -3.32 0.09
CA ASN A 78 -1.53 -4.42 0.30
C ASN A 78 -1.52 -4.96 1.76
N PRO A 79 -0.37 -5.15 2.44
CA PRO A 79 -0.36 -5.50 3.87
C PRO A 79 -1.06 -4.42 4.72
N ILE A 80 -0.79 -3.14 4.44
CA ILE A 80 -1.37 -2.01 5.16
C ILE A 80 -2.88 -1.93 4.92
N ILE A 81 -3.36 -2.17 3.71
CA ILE A 81 -4.77 -2.22 3.37
C ILE A 81 -5.45 -3.39 4.09
N TYR A 82 -4.79 -4.54 4.19
CA TYR A 82 -5.32 -5.71 4.87
C TYR A 82 -5.53 -5.45 6.36
N HIS A 83 -4.53 -4.89 7.04
CA HIS A 83 -4.57 -4.67 8.50
C HIS A 83 -5.22 -3.33 8.91
N CYS A 84 -5.07 -2.29 8.09
CA CYS A 84 -5.50 -0.92 8.39
C CYS A 84 -6.32 -0.29 7.24
N PRO A 85 -7.44 -0.90 6.80
CA PRO A 85 -8.16 -0.46 5.61
C PRO A 85 -8.73 0.97 5.71
N ARG A 86 -9.01 1.47 6.92
CA ARG A 86 -9.58 2.82 7.14
C ARG A 86 -8.63 3.95 6.77
N LEU A 87 -7.31 3.70 6.72
CA LEU A 87 -6.33 4.68 6.27
C LEU A 87 -6.64 5.17 4.84
N PHE A 88 -7.20 4.28 4.01
CA PHE A 88 -7.44 4.57 2.59
C PHE A 88 -8.82 5.17 2.32
N ASP A 89 -9.63 5.46 3.34
CA ASP A 89 -10.92 6.14 3.16
C ASP A 89 -10.73 7.53 2.49
N LYS A 90 -9.57 8.17 2.70
CA LYS A 90 -9.16 9.44 2.04
C LYS A 90 -8.40 9.24 0.72
N TYR A 91 -8.01 8.01 0.39
CA TYR A 91 -7.16 7.67 -0.76
C TYR A 91 -7.78 6.52 -1.58
N PRO A 92 -9.02 6.71 -2.10
CA PRO A 92 -9.78 5.65 -2.74
C PRO A 92 -9.12 5.14 -4.02
N ASN A 93 -8.42 5.99 -4.79
CA ASN A 93 -7.77 5.53 -6.01
C ASN A 93 -6.57 4.63 -5.69
N VAL A 94 -5.81 4.93 -4.63
CA VAL A 94 -4.78 4.02 -4.12
C VAL A 94 -5.40 2.67 -3.77
N PHE A 95 -6.46 2.64 -2.96
CA PHE A 95 -7.12 1.38 -2.61
C PHE A 95 -7.59 0.58 -3.83
N LEU A 96 -8.30 1.24 -4.76
CA LEU A 96 -8.86 0.59 -5.95
C LEU A 96 -7.76 0.06 -6.88
N HIS A 97 -6.67 0.80 -7.05
CA HIS A 97 -5.51 0.38 -7.83
C HIS A 97 -4.90 -0.91 -7.27
N ASN A 98 -4.64 -0.93 -5.96
CA ASN A 98 -4.08 -2.08 -5.27
C ASN A 98 -5.05 -3.29 -5.31
N LYS A 99 -6.35 -3.07 -5.04
CA LYS A 99 -7.38 -4.13 -5.12
C LYS A 99 -7.42 -4.76 -6.51
N ARG A 100 -7.39 -3.96 -7.57
CA ARG A 100 -7.45 -4.44 -8.96
C ARG A 100 -6.29 -5.38 -9.27
N ILE A 101 -5.07 -4.98 -8.91
CA ILE A 101 -3.87 -5.79 -9.18
C ILE A 101 -3.85 -7.06 -8.31
N ALA A 102 -4.20 -6.94 -7.02
CA ALA A 102 -4.29 -8.10 -6.12
C ALA A 102 -5.36 -9.13 -6.51
N SER A 103 -6.29 -8.76 -7.40
CA SER A 103 -7.36 -9.64 -7.91
C SER A 103 -7.01 -10.33 -9.23
N MET A 104 -5.81 -10.09 -9.79
CA MET A 104 -5.32 -10.78 -10.98
C MET A 104 -4.81 -12.18 -10.62
N ASP A 105 -5.18 -13.18 -11.40
CA ASP A 105 -4.83 -14.59 -11.14
C ASP A 105 -3.32 -14.81 -11.11
N GLU A 106 -2.56 -14.06 -11.91
CA GLU A 106 -1.11 -14.12 -11.99
C GLU A 106 -0.42 -13.73 -10.65
N PHE A 107 -1.12 -12.97 -9.80
CA PHE A 107 -0.61 -12.54 -8.49
C PHE A 107 -1.27 -13.26 -7.32
N ALA A 108 -2.11 -14.27 -7.59
CA ALA A 108 -2.72 -15.09 -6.55
C ALA A 108 -1.63 -15.75 -5.69
N GLY A 109 -1.69 -15.54 -4.38
CA GLY A 109 -0.69 -16.05 -3.42
C GLY A 109 0.62 -15.26 -3.35
N PHE A 110 0.88 -14.34 -4.30
CA PHE A 110 2.06 -13.47 -4.26
C PHE A 110 1.81 -12.14 -3.53
N LEU A 111 0.63 -11.56 -3.73
CA LEU A 111 0.23 -10.32 -3.08
C LEU A 111 -0.76 -10.57 -1.96
N TYR A 112 -0.70 -9.73 -0.91
CA TYR A 112 -1.72 -9.71 0.14
C TYR A 112 -3.12 -9.61 -0.47
N LYS A 113 -4.00 -10.54 -0.10
CA LYS A 113 -5.37 -10.57 -0.62
C LYS A 113 -6.17 -9.43 0.00
N ILE A 114 -6.48 -8.41 -0.81
CA ILE A 114 -7.36 -7.32 -0.41
C ILE A 114 -8.81 -7.82 -0.46
N ARG A 115 -9.37 -8.17 0.70
CA ARG A 115 -10.75 -8.67 0.81
C ARG A 115 -11.75 -7.55 0.52
N GLU A 116 -12.89 -7.91 -0.07
CA GLU A 116 -14.02 -6.97 -0.20
C GLU A 116 -14.53 -6.57 1.20
N ARG A 117 -14.61 -5.25 1.46
CA ARG A 117 -15.37 -4.76 2.62
C ARG A 117 -16.85 -5.13 2.39
N ARG A 118 -17.37 -6.09 3.15
CA ARG A 118 -18.79 -6.07 3.50
C ARG A 118 -18.93 -5.05 4.63
N TYR A 119 -19.48 -3.88 4.35
CA TYR A 119 -20.00 -3.03 5.41
C TYR A 119 -21.20 -3.77 6.01
N SER A 120 -21.06 -4.31 7.21
CA SER A 120 -22.24 -4.58 8.03
C SER A 120 -22.87 -3.23 8.35
N GLN A 121 -24.08 -3.01 7.82
CA GLN A 121 -24.97 -1.93 8.26
C GLN A 121 -25.29 -2.07 9.74
#